data_AF-A0A524EBC1-F1
#
_entry.id   AF-A0A524EBC1-F1
#
_cell.length_a   1.000
_cell.length_b   1.000
_cell.length_c   1.000
_cell.angle_alpha   90.00
_cell.angle_beta   90.00
_cell.angle_gamma   90.00
#
_symmetry.space_group_name_H-M   'P 1'
#
loop_
_entity.id
_entity.type
_entity.pdbx_description
1 polymer ?
#
loop_
_entity_poly.entity_id
_entity_poly.type
_entity_poly.pdbx_seq_one_letter_code
_entity_poly.pdbx_strand_id
1 'polypeptide(L)'
;MSNEKLVRDLIPQIIQDDGVSPSVRKVSGDELDYFIRQKIVEESVELLESGSEGEIADILEAIDTLLMHRNLGHDRIESLRDEKKRLRGAFAEGYVLDMDSV
;
A
#
# COMPACT_ATOMS: atom_id res chain seq x y z
N MET A 1 -5.55 9.03 19.90
CA MET A 1 -5.03 8.38 18.68
C MET A 1 -5.57 9.16 17.51
N SER A 2 -4.72 9.60 16.59
CA SER A 2 -5.18 10.26 15.36
C SER A 2 -5.80 9.20 14.44
N ASN A 3 -6.98 9.47 13.90
CA ASN A 3 -7.69 8.61 12.96
C ASN A 3 -7.50 9.12 11.51
N GLU A 4 -6.39 9.82 11.27
CA GLU A 4 -6.04 10.36 9.96
C GLU A 4 -5.56 9.23 9.04
N LYS A 5 -6.05 9.25 7.80
CA LYS A 5 -5.60 8.34 6.76
C LYS A 5 -5.48 9.05 5.42
N LEU A 6 -4.61 8.52 4.57
CA LEU A 6 -4.50 8.97 3.19
C LEU A 6 -5.71 8.46 2.42
N VAL A 7 -6.36 9.34 1.67
CA VAL A 7 -7.51 9.01 0.81
C VAL A 7 -7.24 9.44 -0.61
N ARG A 8 -7.90 8.79 -1.58
CA ARG A 8 -7.86 9.22 -2.99
C ARG A 8 -8.44 10.63 -3.14
N ASP A 9 -7.95 11.36 -4.14
CA ASP A 9 -8.23 12.79 -4.32
C ASP A 9 -9.73 13.15 -4.40
N LEU A 10 -10.56 12.23 -4.91
CA LEU A 10 -12.00 12.44 -5.06
C LEU A 10 -12.82 12.08 -3.81
N ILE A 11 -12.25 11.38 -2.84
CA ILE A 11 -12.96 10.92 -1.64
C ILE A 11 -13.54 12.10 -0.83
N PRO A 12 -12.81 13.20 -0.58
CA PRO A 12 -13.40 14.37 0.06
C PRO A 12 -14.67 14.89 -0.61
N GLN A 13 -14.70 14.93 -1.94
CA GLN A 13 -15.85 15.41 -2.70
C GLN A 13 -17.01 14.41 -2.62
N ILE A 14 -16.74 13.12 -2.79
CA ILE A 14 -17.75 12.06 -2.68
C ILE A 14 -18.46 12.12 -1.32
N ILE A 15 -17.70 12.28 -0.22
CA ILE A 15 -18.27 12.40 1.13
C ILE A 15 -19.14 13.66 1.28
N GLN A 16 -18.73 14.78 0.65
CA GLN A 16 -19.51 16.03 0.62
C GLN A 16 -20.82 15.89 -0.14
N ASP A 17 -20.79 15.18 -1.28
CA ASP A 17 -21.97 14.93 -2.09
C ASP A 17 -22.98 14.02 -1.36
N ASP A 18 -22.50 13.15 -0.46
CA ASP A 18 -23.31 12.35 0.46
C ASP A 18 -23.84 13.16 1.68
N GLY A 19 -23.61 14.48 1.70
CA GLY A 19 -24.12 15.39 2.73
C GLY A 19 -23.28 15.46 4.01
N VAL A 20 -22.09 14.86 4.02
CA VAL A 20 -21.16 14.88 5.16
C VAL A 20 -20.00 15.82 4.88
N SER A 21 -19.60 16.67 5.83
CA SER A 21 -18.45 17.58 5.64
C SER A 21 -17.17 17.01 6.27
N PRO A 22 -16.25 16.40 5.49
CA PRO A 22 -15.01 15.85 6.04
C PRO A 22 -14.00 16.97 6.35
N SER A 23 -13.21 16.80 7.42
CA SER A 23 -12.02 17.61 7.67
C SER A 23 -10.86 17.05 6.85
N VAL A 24 -10.25 17.89 6.00
CA VAL A 24 -9.18 17.46 5.09
C VAL A 24 -8.00 18.41 5.19
N ARG A 25 -6.79 17.85 5.23
CA ARG A 25 -5.53 18.60 5.08
C ARG A 25 -4.61 17.86 4.11
N LYS A 26 -3.71 18.61 3.47
CA LYS A 26 -2.69 18.05 2.59
C LYS A 26 -1.39 17.81 3.37
N VAL A 27 -0.72 16.71 3.04
CA VAL A 27 0.59 16.33 3.59
C VAL A 27 1.64 16.34 2.48
N SER A 28 2.91 16.52 2.83
CA SER A 28 4.02 16.56 1.87
C SER A 28 5.32 16.10 2.52
N GLY A 29 6.36 15.86 1.71
CA GLY A 29 7.67 15.40 2.20
C GLY A 29 7.55 14.12 3.04
N ASP A 30 8.28 14.06 4.15
CA ASP A 30 8.32 12.90 5.04
C ASP A 30 6.96 12.51 5.62
N GLU A 31 6.06 13.48 5.81
CA GLU A 31 4.71 13.19 6.30
C GLU A 31 3.89 12.45 5.24
N LEU A 32 4.03 12.81 3.96
CA LEU A 32 3.39 12.07 2.87
C LEU A 32 3.99 10.66 2.73
N ASP A 33 5.31 10.50 2.83
CA ASP A 33 5.96 9.17 2.83
C ASP A 33 5.37 8.26 3.91
N TYR A 34 5.21 8.80 5.13
CA TYR A 34 4.61 8.10 6.25
C TYR A 34 3.18 7.65 5.94
N PHE A 35 2.33 8.57 5.44
CA PHE A 35 0.93 8.25 5.14
C PHE A 35 0.77 7.26 3.98
N ILE A 36 1.60 7.32 2.93
CA ILE A 36 1.56 6.33 1.85
C ILE A 36 1.92 4.94 2.39
N ARG A 37 2.95 4.84 3.23
CA ARG A 37 3.33 3.57 3.85
C ARG A 37 2.25 3.02 4.79
N GLN A 38 1.59 3.89 5.55
CA GLN A 38 0.43 3.47 6.35
C GLN A 38 -0.69 2.96 5.47
N LYS A 39 -0.96 3.61 4.32
CA LYS A 39 -1.98 3.18 3.38
C LYS A 39 -1.71 1.77 2.84
N ILE A 40 -0.47 1.46 2.46
CA ILE A 40 -0.07 0.09 2.05
C ILE A 40 -0.40 -0.95 3.14
N VAL A 41 -0.18 -0.61 4.42
CA VAL A 41 -0.50 -1.51 5.54
C VAL A 41 -2.01 -1.64 5.75
N GLU A 42 -2.77 -0.54 5.69
CA GLU A 42 -4.24 -0.53 5.75
C GLU A 42 -4.80 -1.50 4.71
N GLU A 43 -4.49 -1.31 3.42
CA GLU A 43 -5.07 -2.13 2.36
C GLU A 43 -4.56 -3.58 2.42
N SER A 44 -3.35 -3.83 2.95
CA SER A 44 -2.85 -5.20 3.16
C SER A 44 -3.64 -5.94 4.25
N VAL A 45 -4.10 -5.23 5.28
CA VAL A 45 -5.00 -5.78 6.30
C VAL A 45 -6.38 -6.03 5.71
N GLU A 46 -6.91 -5.08 4.93
CA GLU A 46 -8.19 -5.25 4.24
C GLU A 46 -8.15 -6.42 3.21
N LEU A 47 -7.02 -6.61 2.52
CA LEU A 47 -6.79 -7.75 1.64
C LEU A 47 -6.76 -9.07 2.41
N LEU A 48 -6.13 -9.09 3.60
CA LEU A 48 -6.11 -10.29 4.45
C LEU A 48 -7.52 -10.67 4.93
N GLU A 49 -8.36 -9.69 5.22
CA GLU A 49 -9.73 -9.90 5.70
C GLU A 49 -10.71 -10.26 4.57
N SER A 50 -10.61 -9.60 3.42
CA SER A 50 -11.59 -9.72 2.33
C SER A 50 -11.16 -10.66 1.21
N GLY A 51 -9.86 -10.77 0.93
CA GLY A 51 -9.31 -11.44 -0.26
C GLY A 51 -9.69 -10.76 -1.59
N SER A 52 -10.19 -9.53 -1.57
CA SER A 52 -10.76 -8.85 -2.74
C SER A 52 -9.69 -8.40 -3.74
N GLU A 53 -10.00 -8.50 -5.04
CA GLU A 53 -9.19 -7.92 -6.12
C GLU A 53 -9.09 -6.40 -6.02
N GLY A 54 -10.09 -5.74 -5.40
CA GLY A 54 -10.07 -4.29 -5.15
C GLY A 54 -8.89 -3.89 -4.28
N GLU A 55 -8.66 -4.60 -3.17
CA GLU A 55 -7.56 -4.30 -2.26
C GLU A 55 -6.19 -4.52 -2.90
N ILE A 56 -6.08 -5.50 -3.82
CA ILE A 56 -4.87 -5.69 -4.62
C ILE A 56 -4.61 -4.45 -5.48
N ALA A 57 -5.63 -3.88 -6.11
CA ALA A 57 -5.51 -2.67 -6.91
C ALA A 57 -5.13 -1.45 -6.06
N ASP A 58 -5.69 -1.32 -4.86
CA ASP A 58 -5.36 -0.22 -3.94
C ASP A 58 -3.93 -0.34 -3.39
N ILE A 59 -3.44 -1.55 -3.10
CA ILE A 59 -2.03 -1.79 -2.76
C ILE A 59 -1.10 -1.37 -3.91
N LEU A 60 -1.45 -1.70 -5.16
CA LEU A 60 -0.65 -1.32 -6.32
C LEU A 60 -0.58 0.21 -6.49
N GLU A 61 -1.72 0.90 -6.39
CA GLU A 61 -1.77 2.37 -6.42
C GLU A 61 -0.88 2.99 -5.33
N ALA A 62 -0.94 2.46 -4.11
CA ALA A 62 -0.15 2.98 -2.99
C ALA A 62 1.35 2.73 -3.18
N ILE A 63 1.74 1.57 -3.75
CA ILE A 63 3.13 1.29 -4.14
C ILE A 63 3.60 2.27 -5.21
N ASP A 64 2.83 2.47 -6.27
CA ASP A 64 3.20 3.36 -7.37
C ASP A 64 3.34 4.81 -6.88
N THR A 65 2.43 5.25 -6.01
CA THR A 65 2.51 6.54 -5.32
C THR A 65 3.79 6.67 -4.50
N LEU A 66 4.20 5.62 -3.78
CA LEU A 66 5.45 5.61 -3.01
C LEU A 66 6.69 5.70 -3.90
N LEU A 67 6.69 4.98 -5.02
CA LEU A 67 7.80 5.00 -5.98
C LEU A 67 7.96 6.40 -6.58
N MET A 68 6.86 7.00 -7.03
CA MET A 68 6.85 8.38 -7.53
C MET A 68 7.34 9.37 -6.46
N HIS A 69 6.82 9.28 -5.23
CA HIS A 69 7.22 10.17 -4.13
C HIS A 69 8.72 10.10 -3.84
N ARG A 70 9.31 8.90 -3.91
CA ARG A 70 10.74 8.67 -3.65
C ARG A 70 11.65 8.82 -4.86
N ASN A 71 11.12 9.21 -6.02
CA ASN A 71 11.84 9.23 -7.29
C ASN A 71 12.50 7.88 -7.64
N LEU A 72 11.82 6.78 -7.33
CA LEU A 72 12.26 5.42 -7.65
C LEU A 72 11.60 4.95 -8.94
N GLY A 73 12.40 4.47 -9.89
CA GLY A 73 11.89 3.89 -11.12
C GLY A 73 11.39 2.45 -10.93
N HIS A 74 10.30 2.09 -11.60
CA HIS A 74 9.75 0.73 -11.59
C HIS A 74 10.80 -0.32 -12.02
N ASP A 75 11.60 -0.02 -13.06
CA ASP A 75 12.65 -0.93 -13.55
C ASP A 75 13.65 -1.33 -12.46
N ARG A 76 13.96 -0.40 -11.54
CA ARG A 76 14.86 -0.68 -10.42
C ARG A 76 14.23 -1.65 -9.43
N ILE A 77 12.95 -1.48 -9.13
CA ILE A 77 12.20 -2.34 -8.21
C ILE A 77 12.00 -3.74 -8.80
N GLU A 78 11.64 -3.83 -10.08
CA GLU A 78 11.50 -5.10 -10.79
C GLU A 78 12.84 -5.82 -10.90
N SER A 79 13.94 -5.11 -11.17
CA SER A 79 15.29 -5.71 -11.16
C SER A 79 15.64 -6.34 -9.80
N LEU A 80 15.29 -5.67 -8.69
CA LEU A 80 15.49 -6.18 -7.33
C LEU A 80 14.59 -7.38 -7.03
N ARG A 81 13.35 -7.36 -7.53
CA ARG A 81 12.39 -8.47 -7.40
C ARG A 81 12.89 -9.71 -8.14
N ASP A 82 13.38 -9.54 -9.37
CA ASP A 82 13.95 -10.61 -10.18
C ASP A 82 15.23 -11.19 -9.58
N GLU A 83 16.10 -10.34 -9.03
CA GLU A 83 17.30 -10.79 -8.32
C GLU A 83 16.93 -11.68 -7.12
N LYS A 84 15.97 -11.24 -6.29
CA LYS A 84 15.46 -12.06 -5.18
C LYS A 84 14.88 -13.37 -5.67
N LYS A 85 14.10 -13.35 -6.75
CA LYS A 85 13.52 -14.54 -7.35
C LYS A 85 14.58 -15.53 -7.83
N ARG A 86 15.65 -15.06 -8.47
CA ARG A 86 16.78 -15.90 -8.90
C ARG A 86 17.56 -16.49 -7.71
N LEU A 87 17.80 -15.69 -6.67
CA LEU A 87 18.64 -16.09 -5.54
C LEU A 87 17.90 -16.95 -4.51
N ARG A 88 16.58 -16.75 -4.33
CA ARG A 88 15.80 -17.32 -3.21
C ARG A 88 14.55 -18.07 -3.67
N GLY A 89 14.28 -18.12 -4.97
CA GLY A 89 13.04 -18.64 -5.52
C GLY A 89 11.87 -17.66 -5.40
N ALA A 90 10.71 -18.09 -5.88
CA ALA A 90 9.45 -17.38 -5.75
C ALA A 90 8.52 -18.10 -4.75
N PHE A 91 7.37 -17.50 -4.48
CA PHE A 91 6.31 -18.11 -3.67
C PHE A 91 5.49 -19.19 -4.42
N ALA A 92 5.95 -19.68 -5.57
CA ALA A 92 5.20 -20.62 -6.42
C ALA A 92 4.94 -21.97 -5.75
N GLU A 93 5.86 -22.43 -4.90
CA GLU A 93 5.72 -23.71 -4.16
C GLU A 93 4.81 -23.59 -2.94
N GLY A 94 4.50 -22.36 -2.48
CA GLY A 94 3.59 -22.15 -1.35
C GLY A 94 4.10 -22.60 0.02
N TYR A 95 5.42 -22.63 0.25
CA TYR A 95 5.98 -23.04 1.55
C TYR A 95 5.63 -22.05 2.67
N VAL A 96 5.15 -22.59 3.79
CA VAL A 96 4.99 -21.88 5.07
C VAL A 96 5.99 -22.47 6.06
N LEU A 97 6.79 -21.61 6.69
CA LEU A 97 7.83 -22.02 7.63
C LEU A 97 7.33 -21.81 9.07
N ASP A 98 7.34 -22.87 9.87
CA ASP A 98 7.18 -22.81 11.32
C ASP A 98 8.51 -23.20 11.99
N MET A 99 9.08 -22.27 12.77
CA MET A 99 10.37 -22.44 13.44
C MET A 99 10.22 -22.83 14.91
N ASP A 100 9.00 -22.85 15.44
CA ASP A 100 8.69 -23.15 16.84
C ASP A 100 8.13 -24.57 17.04
N SER A 101 7.96 -25.32 15.94
CA SER A 101 7.70 -26.75 15.95
C SER A 101 8.95 -27.54 16.39
N VAL A 102 9.22 -27.59 17.70
CA VAL A 102 10.15 -28.54 18.33
C VAL A 102 9.42 -29.39 19.36
#